data_AF-A0A916R933-F1
#
_entry.id   AF-A0A916R933-F1
#
_cell.length_a   1.000
_cell.length_b   1.000
_cell.length_c   1.000
_cell.angle_alpha   90.00
_cell.angle_beta   90.00
_cell.angle_gamma   90.00
#
_symmetry.space_group_name_H-M   'P 1'
#
loop_
_entity.id
_entity.type
_entity.pdbx_description
1 polymer ?
#
loop_
_entity_poly.entity_id
_entity_poly.type
_entity_poly.pdbx_seq_one_letter_code
_entity_poly.pdbx_strand_id
1 'polypeptide(L)'
;MINQTDAVIKYQVIGGRHRTLGERSVVEIYELPVPLTLTYQRPDGGLLLVSPRGISPRVLEVRFNSTENFDLDTKSLNITGGGGVFLN
;
A
#
# COMPACT_ATOMS: atom_id res chain seq x y z
N MET A 1 3.55 2.25 -6.32
CA MET A 1 3.52 1.12 -5.37
C MET A 1 4.42 0.01 -5.86
N ILE A 2 5.18 -0.61 -4.96
CA ILE A 2 6.20 -1.61 -5.27
C ILE A 2 5.93 -2.84 -4.41
N ASN A 3 5.59 -3.97 -5.02
CA ASN A 3 5.50 -5.25 -4.33
C ASN A 3 6.85 -5.97 -4.45
N GLN A 4 7.56 -6.13 -3.35
CA GLN A 4 8.81 -6.90 -3.30
C GLN A 4 8.58 -8.36 -2.84
N THR A 5 7.34 -8.72 -2.53
CA THR A 5 6.98 -10.06 -2.07
C THR A 5 6.78 -11.03 -3.23
N ASP A 6 6.78 -12.31 -2.87
CA ASP A 6 6.62 -13.45 -3.77
C ASP A 6 5.15 -13.89 -3.86
N ALA A 7 4.24 -13.01 -3.42
CA ALA A 7 2.80 -13.21 -3.48
C ALA A 7 2.13 -11.97 -4.05
N VAL A 8 0.96 -12.16 -4.66
CA VAL A 8 0.12 -11.04 -5.09
C VAL A 8 -0.43 -10.28 -3.90
N ILE A 9 -0.66 -8.97 -4.07
CA ILE A 9 -1.32 -8.13 -3.06
C ILE A 9 -2.65 -7.65 -3.63
N LYS A 10 -3.76 -7.95 -2.96
CA LYS A 10 -5.05 -7.33 -3.24
C LYS A 10 -5.08 -5.96 -2.57
N TYR A 11 -5.42 -4.92 -3.31
CA TYR A 11 -5.51 -3.57 -2.79
C TYR A 11 -6.75 -2.83 -3.30
N GLN A 12 -7.17 -1.82 -2.55
CA GLN A 12 -8.28 -0.94 -2.92
C GLN A 12 -8.06 0.45 -2.34
N VAL A 13 -8.25 1.48 -3.15
CA VAL A 13 -8.52 2.83 -2.61
C VAL A 13 -10.00 2.88 -2.27
N ILE A 14 -10.37 3.14 -1.02
CA ILE A 14 -11.77 3.13 -0.57
C ILE A 14 -12.63 4.03 -1.46
N GLY A 15 -13.78 3.52 -1.89
CA GLY A 15 -14.65 4.14 -2.90
C GLY A 15 -14.32 3.76 -4.35
N GLY A 16 -13.17 3.12 -4.59
CA GLY A 16 -12.75 2.59 -5.88
C GLY A 16 -12.95 1.07 -6.02
N ARG A 17 -12.46 0.53 -7.14
CA ARG A 17 -12.47 -0.92 -7.42
C ARG A 17 -11.32 -1.65 -6.73
N HIS A 18 -11.58 -2.91 -6.35
CA HIS A 18 -10.52 -3.85 -5.95
C HIS A 18 -9.59 -4.12 -7.13
N ARG A 19 -8.29 -4.15 -6.86
CA ARG A 19 -7.25 -4.43 -7.84
C ARG A 19 -6.23 -5.40 -7.25
N THR A 20 -5.43 -5.99 -8.13
CA THR A 20 -4.33 -6.88 -7.76
C THR A 20 -3.02 -6.27 -8.19
N LEU A 21 -2.05 -6.24 -7.28
CA LEU A 21 -0.65 -5.94 -7.56
C LEU A 21 0.08 -7.28 -7.69
N GLY A 22 0.73 -7.51 -8.84
CA GLY A 22 1.44 -8.76 -9.12
C GLY A 22 2.61 -9.00 -8.18
N GLU A 23 3.11 -10.22 -8.14
CA GLU A 23 4.35 -10.59 -7.47
C GLU A 23 5.52 -9.79 -8.05
N ARG A 24 6.48 -9.38 -7.19
CA ARG A 24 7.71 -8.67 -7.62
C ARG A 24 7.47 -7.56 -8.65
N SER A 25 6.40 -6.78 -8.48
CA SER A 25 5.90 -5.86 -9.49
C SER A 25 5.85 -4.42 -9.01
N VAL A 26 5.74 -3.51 -9.97
CA VAL A 26 5.57 -2.07 -9.74
C VAL A 26 4.33 -1.60 -10.47
N VAL A 27 3.55 -0.74 -9.81
CA VAL A 27 2.44 -0.02 -10.45
C VAL A 27 2.42 1.43 -10.02
N GLU A 28 2.12 2.31 -10.96
CA GLU A 28 1.86 3.72 -10.69
C GLU A 28 0.35 3.96 -10.72
N ILE A 29 -0.14 4.75 -9.76
CA ILE A 29 -1.55 5.10 -9.67
C ILE A 29 -1.64 6.61 -9.66
N TYR A 30 -2.42 7.14 -10.60
CA TYR A 30 -2.59 8.56 -10.84
C TYR A 30 -4.00 9.01 -10.44
N GLU A 31 -4.18 10.33 -10.37
CA GLU A 31 -5.49 10.96 -10.14
C GLU A 31 -6.20 10.48 -8.86
N LEU A 32 -5.43 10.22 -7.81
CA LEU A 32 -5.96 9.81 -6.52
C LEU A 32 -6.52 11.01 -5.75
N PRO A 33 -7.75 10.91 -5.21
CA PRO A 33 -8.29 11.95 -4.33
C PRO A 33 -7.50 12.01 -3.02
N VAL A 34 -7.38 13.17 -2.40
CA VAL A 34 -6.84 13.32 -1.04
C VAL A 34 -7.86 14.08 -0.21
N PRO A 35 -8.28 13.60 0.98
CA PRO A 35 -7.78 12.41 1.67
C PRO A 35 -8.17 11.08 1.01
N LEU A 36 -7.38 10.03 1.27
CA LEU A 36 -7.69 8.66 0.85
C LEU A 36 -7.29 7.62 1.89
N THR A 37 -7.95 6.47 1.82
CA THR A 37 -7.53 5.24 2.50
C THR A 37 -7.26 4.17 1.45
N LEU A 38 -6.05 3.62 1.45
CA LEU A 38 -5.64 2.46 0.66
C LEU A 38 -5.65 1.24 1.57
N THR A 39 -6.47 0.24 1.29
CA THR A 39 -6.41 -1.07 1.95
C THR A 39 -5.58 -2.03 1.12
N TYR A 40 -4.92 -2.98 1.79
CA TYR A 40 -4.10 -3.98 1.14
C TYR A 40 -4.00 -5.24 1.99
N GLN A 41 -3.86 -6.39 1.32
CA GLN A 41 -3.63 -7.68 1.97
C GLN A 41 -3.06 -8.69 0.97
N ARG A 42 -2.27 -9.63 1.46
CA ARG A 42 -1.94 -10.83 0.69
C ARG A 42 -3.07 -11.86 0.83
N PRO A 43 -3.61 -12.39 -0.28
CA PRO A 43 -4.67 -13.41 -0.22
C PRO A 43 -4.25 -14.72 0.44
N ASP A 44 -2.95 -14.99 0.52
CA ASP A 44 -2.37 -16.18 1.15
C ASP A 44 -2.23 -16.07 2.67
N GLY A 45 -2.65 -14.93 3.26
CA GLY A 45 -2.54 -14.67 4.70
C GLY A 45 -1.15 -14.22 5.16
N GLY A 46 -0.18 -14.06 4.25
CA GLY A 46 1.15 -13.57 4.59
C GLY A 46 1.13 -12.13 5.10
N LEU A 47 2.06 -11.83 6.01
CA LEU A 47 2.18 -10.52 6.64
C LEU A 47 2.99 -9.56 5.76
N LEU A 48 2.69 -8.26 5.88
CA LEU A 48 3.29 -7.19 5.09
C LEU A 48 3.95 -6.14 5.97
N LEU A 49 5.24 -5.91 5.75
CA LEU A 49 5.92 -4.69 6.19
C LEU A 49 5.75 -3.62 5.11
N VAL A 50 5.08 -2.53 5.44
CA VAL A 50 4.80 -1.43 4.51
C VAL A 50 5.66 -0.22 4.84
N SER A 51 6.31 0.35 3.82
CA SER A 51 7.20 1.51 3.96
C SER A 51 6.78 2.60 2.97
N PRO A 52 5.99 3.60 3.40
CA PRO A 52 5.72 4.79 2.61
C PRO A 52 6.91 5.75 2.62
N ARG A 53 7.25 6.30 1.46
CA ARG A 53 8.33 7.28 1.29
C ARG A 53 7.91 8.36 0.29
N GLY A 54 7.89 9.62 0.73
CA GLY A 54 7.73 10.74 -0.19
C GLY A 54 8.99 10.88 -1.05
N ILE A 55 8.84 10.83 -2.37
CA ILE A 55 9.98 10.94 -3.31
C ILE A 55 10.01 12.29 -4.02
N SER A 56 8.86 12.95 -4.16
CA SER A 56 8.71 14.31 -4.67
C SER A 56 7.35 14.89 -4.25
N PRO A 57 7.09 16.19 -4.46
CA PRO A 57 5.78 16.76 -4.15
C PRO A 57 4.65 15.98 -4.85
N ARG A 58 3.66 15.53 -4.07
CA ARG A 58 2.52 14.73 -4.54
C ARG A 58 2.85 13.33 -5.06
N VAL A 59 4.07 12.84 -4.87
CA VAL A 59 4.44 11.45 -5.23
C VAL A 59 4.88 10.70 -3.97
N LEU A 60 4.10 9.66 -3.65
CA LEU A 60 4.36 8.75 -2.55
C LEU A 60 4.72 7.37 -3.11
N GLU A 61 5.95 6.93 -2.87
CA GLU A 61 6.33 5.54 -3.04
C GLU A 61 5.79 4.74 -1.86
N VAL A 62 5.16 3.61 -2.13
CA VAL A 62 4.70 2.65 -1.10
C VAL A 62 5.28 1.31 -1.45
N ARG A 63 6.13 0.80 -0.56
CA ARG A 63 6.86 -0.46 -0.75
C ARG A 63 6.32 -1.53 0.19
N PHE A 64 6.02 -2.70 -0.36
CA PHE A 64 5.51 -3.86 0.37
C PHE A 64 6.60 -4.94 0.42
N ASN A 65 6.97 -5.33 1.64
CA ASN A 65 7.89 -6.43 1.92
C ASN A 65 7.17 -7.51 2.73
N SER A 66 7.62 -8.76 2.64
CA SER A 66 7.17 -9.81 3.54
C SER A 66 7.82 -9.61 4.90
N THR A 67 7.09 -9.95 5.95
CA THR A 67 7.60 -9.99 7.32
C THR A 67 7.06 -11.23 8.01
N GLU A 68 7.75 -11.68 9.06
CA GLU A 68 7.23 -12.69 9.99
C GLU A 68 6.77 -12.05 11.31
N ASN A 69 7.06 -10.75 11.50
CA ASN A 69 6.64 -10.01 12.67
C ASN A 69 5.21 -9.50 12.50
N PHE A 70 4.30 -10.05 13.31
CA PHE A 70 2.88 -9.69 13.35
C PHE A 70 2.65 -8.24 13.79
N ASP A 71 3.48 -7.70 14.69
CA ASP A 71 3.31 -6.35 15.22
C ASP A 71 3.65 -5.27 14.18
N LEU A 72 4.33 -5.64 13.09
CA LEU A 72 4.66 -4.74 11.97
C LEU A 72 3.66 -4.84 10.82
N ASP A 73 2.75 -5.80 10.86
CA ASP A 73 1.75 -6.01 9.82
C ASP A 73 0.66 -4.94 9.92
N THR A 74 0.40 -4.29 8.79
CA THR A 74 -0.67 -3.29 8.67
C THR A 74 -1.56 -3.69 7.52
N LYS A 75 -2.80 -3.18 7.49
CA LYS A 75 -3.80 -3.52 6.46
C LYS A 75 -4.24 -2.31 5.66
N SER A 76 -3.82 -1.12 6.05
CA SER A 76 -4.22 0.12 5.43
C SER A 76 -3.19 1.25 5.56
N LEU A 77 -3.21 2.15 4.58
CA LEU A 77 -2.48 3.40 4.56
C LEU A 77 -3.49 4.52 4.37
N ASN A 78 -3.52 5.47 5.31
CA ASN A 78 -4.34 6.67 5.24
C ASN A 78 -3.48 7.88 4.88
N ILE A 79 -3.94 8.66 3.89
CA ILE A 79 -3.38 9.97 3.54
C ILE A 79 -4.42 11.04 3.88
N THR A 80 -4.06 11.97 4.77
CA THR A 80 -4.94 13.05 5.21
C THR A 80 -4.91 14.23 4.23
N GLY A 81 -5.91 15.12 4.31
CA GLY A 81 -5.97 16.35 3.50
C GLY A 81 -4.74 17.26 3.65
N GLY A 82 -4.08 17.21 4.82
CA GLY A 82 -2.84 17.94 5.11
C GLY A 82 -1.56 17.22 4.66
N GLY A 83 -1.66 16.05 4.03
CA GLY A 83 -0.52 15.26 3.55
C GLY A 83 0.11 14.35 4.61
N GLY A 84 -0.51 14.19 5.79
CA GLY A 84 -0.07 13.21 6.78
C GLY A 84 -0.31 11.79 6.28
N VAL A 85 0.64 10.88 6.54
CA VAL A 85 0.58 9.48 6.12
C VAL A 85 0.63 8.58 7.35
N PHE A 86 -0.35 7.69 7.48
CA PHE A 86 -0.48 6.79 8.63
C PHE A 86 -0.71 5.35 8.15
N LEU A 87 -0.03 4.39 8.77
CA LEU A 87 -0.26 2.96 8.56
C LEU A 87 -1.13 2.42 9.70
N ASN A 88 -2.12 1.58 9.39
CA ASN A 88 -3.00 0.92 10.37
C ASN A 88 -3.25 -0.53 9.95
#